data_AF-A0A816XAD1-F1
#
_entry.id   AF-A0A816XAD1-F1
#
_cell.length_a   1.000
_cell.length_b   1.000
_cell.length_c   1.000
_cell.angle_alpha   90.00
_cell.angle_beta   90.00
_cell.angle_gamma   90.00
#
_symmetry.space_group_name_H-M   'P 1'
#
loop_
_entity.id
_entity.type
_entity.pdbx_description
1 polymer ?
#
loop_
_entity_poly.entity_id
_entity_poly.type
_entity_poly.pdbx_seq_one_letter_code
_entity_poly.pdbx_strand_id
1 'polypeptide(L)'
;MAEALLPFAVERLWNLLVRETGRFQGVEEQFEGLKSDVEKLRCFLEDAEAKKHTSATVKHTIQTIKEIVLDAEDIVETFVLMEELGNRRGIRNTVRRLSCVSLERRGLAMDMKAVRVRISKEIHDMQSYGVQHQVIVRERCMPPQDEQRQTFYIVDEEQPIVGMEKNIELVVGNLVEEDSSQVVAITGMGGIGKTTLARKVYNHEKIKSHFRGLAWVCVSQQFERKCVWQTILRQLIGPECDVSKMMEDELLEKIVRVLETQKALIVIDDIWREEDWDLIKDVFLPKKGWKVLLTSRNEKVALHADNQCVPFKPECLTSEESWDLFQRIAFPIKDTAEFKIDEVDMKEIGKEMIKHCGGLPLALKVLGGLLCKKYTLNQWKKVHENMKAPIVRGTGFVDRNVNREVNNVLYLSFEELPAYLKQCFLYLASFPEDYKINVETLSYYWAAEGILMAMDFDGASIREVADGYIEELVKRNMVISERDVKTFRFETLELHDMMREVCLRKAEEENFVQTTAN
;
A
#
# COMPACT_ATOMS: atom_id res chain seq x y z
N MET A 1 -3.67 12.48 -11.82
CA MET A 1 -3.67 11.88 -13.17
C MET A 1 -2.26 11.36 -13.41
N ALA A 2 -2.12 10.05 -13.49
CA ALA A 2 -1.21 9.26 -14.33
C ALA A 2 0.32 9.57 -14.48
N GLU A 3 0.99 10.41 -13.70
CA GLU A 3 2.11 11.16 -14.32
C GLU A 3 3.48 11.14 -13.62
N ALA A 4 3.67 10.54 -12.44
CA ALA A 4 4.97 10.54 -11.72
C ALA A 4 5.83 9.28 -11.91
N LEU A 5 5.35 8.29 -12.68
CA LEU A 5 6.04 7.02 -12.90
C LEU A 5 6.92 7.02 -14.16
N LEU A 6 6.63 7.89 -15.12
CA LEU A 6 7.32 7.86 -16.42
C LEU A 6 8.82 8.22 -16.31
N PRO A 7 9.25 9.24 -15.56
CA PRO A 7 10.68 9.50 -15.37
C PRO A 7 11.40 8.33 -14.72
N PHE A 8 10.74 7.61 -13.81
CA PHE A 8 11.28 6.41 -13.20
C PHE A 8 11.39 5.27 -14.22
N ALA A 9 10.35 5.01 -15.01
CA ALA A 9 10.37 3.97 -16.05
C ALA A 9 11.49 4.24 -17.08
N VAL A 10 11.68 5.49 -17.48
CA VAL A 10 12.76 5.89 -18.40
C VAL A 10 14.13 5.74 -17.76
N GLU A 11 14.27 6.05 -16.46
CA GLU A 11 15.51 5.80 -15.72
C GLU A 11 15.80 4.30 -15.57
N ARG A 12 14.77 3.47 -15.36
CA ARG A 12 14.89 2.01 -15.32
C ARG A 12 15.39 1.46 -16.66
N LEU A 13 14.75 1.85 -17.76
CA LEU A 13 15.18 1.50 -19.11
C LEU A 13 16.60 1.99 -19.39
N TRP A 14 16.95 3.22 -19.01
CA TRP A 14 18.30 3.75 -19.15
C TRP A 14 19.32 2.88 -18.40
N ASN A 15 19.04 2.53 -17.15
CA ASN A 15 19.92 1.69 -16.33
C ASN A 15 20.05 0.28 -16.91
N LEU A 16 18.96 -0.30 -17.45
CA LEU A 16 18.99 -1.56 -18.18
C LEU A 16 19.92 -1.47 -19.40
N LEU A 17 19.78 -0.42 -20.22
CA LEU A 17 20.65 -0.18 -21.39
C LEU A 17 22.12 0.00 -20.99
N VAL A 18 22.41 0.75 -19.91
CA VAL A 18 23.78 0.92 -19.41
C VAL A 18 24.36 -0.41 -18.93
N ARG A 19 23.61 -1.18 -18.16
CA ARG A 19 24.05 -2.48 -17.61
C ARG A 19 24.37 -3.49 -18.71
N GLU A 20 23.55 -3.52 -19.77
CA GLU A 20 23.63 -4.55 -20.81
C GLU A 20 24.45 -4.12 -22.04
N THR A 21 25.10 -2.94 -22.02
CA THR A 21 25.83 -2.36 -23.17
C THR A 21 26.84 -3.32 -23.84
N GLY A 22 27.40 -4.28 -23.10
CA GLY A 22 28.36 -5.26 -23.63
C GLY A 22 27.75 -6.51 -24.29
N ARG A 23 26.43 -6.73 -24.22
CA ARG A 23 25.79 -7.98 -24.68
C ARG A 23 25.24 -7.91 -26.11
N PHE A 24 25.16 -6.72 -26.71
CA PHE A 24 24.46 -6.48 -27.99
C PHE A 24 25.33 -6.68 -29.24
N GLN A 25 25.89 -7.88 -29.42
CA GLN A 25 26.77 -8.17 -30.57
C GLN A 25 26.02 -8.23 -31.92
N GLY A 26 26.47 -7.43 -32.89
CA GLY A 26 25.92 -7.35 -34.25
C GLY A 26 24.77 -6.35 -34.44
N VAL A 27 24.38 -5.61 -33.40
CA VAL A 27 23.39 -4.52 -33.44
C VAL A 27 23.84 -3.29 -32.65
N GLU A 28 25.16 -3.13 -32.46
CA GLU A 28 25.78 -2.14 -31.57
C GLU A 28 25.38 -0.71 -31.93
N GLU A 29 25.33 -0.38 -33.22
CA GLU A 29 24.94 0.95 -33.70
C GLU A 29 23.47 1.27 -33.36
N GLN A 30 22.58 0.28 -33.50
CA GLN A 30 21.16 0.47 -33.20
C GLN A 30 20.94 0.61 -31.69
N PHE A 31 21.67 -0.18 -30.90
CA PHE A 31 21.63 -0.14 -29.45
C PHE A 31 22.17 1.18 -28.88
N GLU A 32 23.36 1.62 -29.30
CA GLU A 32 23.93 2.91 -28.86
C GLU A 32 23.06 4.09 -29.30
N GLY A 33 22.44 3.97 -30.48
CA GLY A 33 21.45 4.93 -30.94
C GLY A 33 20.21 5.00 -30.04
N LEU A 34 19.64 3.85 -29.66
CA LEU A 34 18.50 3.77 -28.75
C LEU A 34 18.86 4.34 -27.38
N LYS A 35 20.03 3.98 -26.84
CA LYS A 35 20.58 4.51 -25.60
C LYS A 35 20.65 6.04 -25.63
N SER A 36 21.27 6.63 -26.66
CA SER A 36 21.33 8.09 -26.81
C SER A 36 19.95 8.75 -26.87
N ASP A 37 18.97 8.12 -27.54
CA ASP A 37 17.64 8.68 -27.68
C ASP A 37 16.83 8.59 -26.36
N VAL A 38 16.99 7.51 -25.58
CA VAL A 38 16.43 7.38 -24.22
C VAL A 38 17.07 8.38 -23.26
N GLU A 39 18.38 8.64 -23.36
CA GLU A 39 19.05 9.66 -22.55
C GLU A 39 18.48 11.05 -22.82
N LYS A 40 18.28 11.41 -24.10
CA LYS A 40 17.65 12.68 -24.47
C LYS A 40 16.25 12.77 -23.91
N LEU A 41 15.45 11.72 -24.10
CA LEU A 41 14.08 11.65 -23.59
C LEU A 41 14.03 11.92 -22.08
N ARG A 42 14.95 11.33 -21.31
CA ARG A 42 15.11 11.58 -19.88
C ARG A 42 15.26 13.07 -19.54
N CYS A 43 16.08 13.81 -20.30
CA CYS A 43 16.30 15.23 -20.06
C CYS A 43 15.10 16.15 -20.40
N PHE A 44 14.13 15.68 -21.20
CA PHE A 44 12.92 16.44 -21.51
C PHE A 44 11.76 16.17 -20.53
N LEU A 45 11.78 15.02 -19.85
CA LEU A 45 10.63 14.56 -19.06
C LEU A 45 10.33 15.43 -17.84
N GLU A 46 11.34 16.01 -17.18
CA GLU A 46 11.09 16.82 -15.98
C GLU A 46 10.30 18.10 -16.29
N ASP A 47 10.63 18.80 -17.38
CA ASP A 47 9.90 20.00 -17.81
C ASP A 47 8.54 19.65 -18.45
N ALA A 48 8.47 18.52 -19.19
CA ALA A 48 7.20 18.00 -19.70
C ALA A 48 6.24 17.70 -18.55
N GLU A 49 6.74 17.13 -17.46
CA GLU A 49 5.95 16.78 -16.30
C GLU A 49 5.45 18.02 -15.54
N ALA A 50 6.26 19.09 -15.47
CA ALA A 50 5.83 20.35 -14.89
C ALA A 50 4.71 21.04 -15.71
N LYS A 51 4.70 20.86 -17.03
CA LYS A 51 3.76 21.52 -17.97
C LYS A 51 2.52 20.69 -18.33
N LYS A 52 2.41 19.46 -17.85
CA LYS A 52 1.31 18.55 -18.21
C LYS A 52 -0.09 19.01 -17.78
N HIS A 53 -0.20 19.72 -16.66
CA HIS A 53 -1.49 20.20 -16.14
C HIS A 53 -2.06 21.40 -16.91
N THR A 54 -1.25 22.03 -17.77
CA THR A 54 -1.66 23.20 -18.54
C THR A 54 -1.96 22.87 -20.01
N SER A 55 -1.54 21.69 -20.52
CA SER A 55 -1.69 21.32 -21.93
C SER A 55 -2.14 19.88 -22.12
N ALA A 56 -3.33 19.70 -22.71
CA ALA A 56 -3.86 18.39 -23.10
C ALA A 56 -2.96 17.64 -24.09
N THR A 57 -2.22 18.38 -24.93
CA THR A 57 -1.30 17.81 -25.92
C THR A 57 -0.06 17.23 -25.25
N VAL A 58 0.50 17.93 -24.25
CA VAL A 58 1.62 17.42 -23.44
C VAL A 58 1.20 16.13 -22.70
N LYS A 59 -0.03 16.08 -22.19
CA LYS A 59 -0.59 14.88 -21.57
C LYS A 59 -0.65 13.69 -22.56
N HIS A 60 -1.11 13.92 -23.79
CA HIS A 60 -1.13 12.88 -24.82
C HIS A 60 0.27 12.37 -25.14
N THR A 61 1.25 13.27 -25.33
CA THR A 61 2.65 12.91 -25.59
C THR A 61 3.26 12.09 -24.45
N ILE A 62 2.99 12.44 -23.19
CA ILE A 62 3.43 11.64 -22.02
C ILE A 62 2.88 10.22 -22.08
N GLN A 63 1.61 10.04 -22.49
CA GLN A 63 1.01 8.72 -22.62
C GLN A 63 1.67 7.89 -23.74
N THR A 64 1.94 8.51 -24.90
CA THR A 64 2.67 7.86 -25.99
C THR A 64 4.07 7.43 -25.56
N ILE A 65 4.77 8.26 -24.79
CA ILE A 65 6.11 7.95 -24.30
C ILE A 65 6.09 6.73 -23.38
N LYS A 66 5.06 6.55 -22.54
CA LYS A 66 4.93 5.33 -21.71
C LYS A 66 4.92 4.06 -22.56
N GLU A 67 4.14 4.04 -23.64
CA GLU A 67 4.06 2.90 -24.56
C GLU A 67 5.42 2.64 -25.25
N ILE A 68 6.11 3.70 -25.67
CA ILE A 68 7.44 3.60 -26.27
C ILE A 68 8.47 2.98 -25.31
N VAL A 69 8.41 3.33 -24.02
CA VAL A 69 9.31 2.80 -23.00
C VAL A 69 9.08 1.31 -22.78
N LEU A 70 7.81 0.89 -22.67
CA LEU A 70 7.45 -0.52 -22.52
C LEU A 70 7.93 -1.35 -23.73
N ASP A 71 7.65 -0.88 -24.94
CA ASP A 71 8.13 -1.56 -26.16
C ASP A 71 9.66 -1.64 -26.20
N ALA A 72 10.36 -0.59 -25.75
CA ALA A 72 11.81 -0.58 -25.71
C ALA A 72 12.38 -1.57 -24.68
N GLU A 73 11.76 -1.66 -23.49
CA GLU A 73 12.10 -2.67 -22.47
C GLU A 73 11.91 -4.08 -23.04
N ASP A 74 10.75 -4.38 -23.64
CA ASP A 74 10.45 -5.69 -24.24
C ASP A 74 11.49 -6.11 -25.29
N ILE A 75 11.90 -5.18 -26.16
CA ILE A 75 12.91 -5.43 -27.20
C ILE A 75 14.29 -5.73 -26.58
N VAL A 76 14.70 -4.94 -25.58
CA VAL A 76 16.00 -5.08 -24.90
C VAL A 76 16.05 -6.40 -24.12
N GLU A 77 14.99 -6.72 -23.38
CA GLU A 77 14.89 -7.97 -22.61
C GLU A 77 14.84 -9.20 -23.51
N THR A 78 14.04 -9.16 -24.59
CA THR A 78 14.00 -10.25 -25.59
C THR A 78 15.38 -10.52 -26.16
N PHE A 79 16.15 -9.47 -26.47
CA PHE A 79 17.51 -9.62 -26.97
C PHE A 79 18.44 -10.25 -25.93
N VAL A 80 18.40 -9.80 -24.67
CA VAL A 80 19.24 -10.35 -23.58
C VAL A 80 18.93 -11.82 -23.35
N LEU A 81 17.64 -12.20 -23.32
CA LEU A 81 17.21 -13.59 -23.19
C LEU A 81 17.70 -14.46 -24.35
N MET A 82 17.66 -13.95 -25.58
CA MET A 82 18.19 -14.65 -26.74
C MET A 82 19.69 -14.92 -26.64
N GLU A 83 20.49 -13.95 -26.19
CA GLU A 83 21.94 -14.11 -25.98
C GLU A 83 22.24 -15.15 -24.89
N GLU A 84 21.52 -15.13 -23.78
CA GLU A 84 21.71 -16.09 -22.68
C GLU A 84 21.35 -17.53 -23.07
N LEU A 85 20.26 -17.71 -23.82
CA LEU A 85 19.86 -19.02 -24.34
C LEU A 85 20.79 -19.53 -25.45
N GLY A 86 21.36 -18.62 -26.26
CA GLY A 86 22.36 -18.93 -27.27
C GLY A 86 23.67 -19.47 -26.67
N ASN A 87 24.08 -18.96 -25.50
CA ASN A 87 25.32 -19.35 -24.82
C ASN A 87 25.23 -20.66 -24.01
N ARG A 88 24.03 -21.14 -23.64
CA ARG A 88 23.84 -22.33 -22.79
C ARG A 88 23.80 -23.69 -23.52
N ARG A 89 23.88 -23.76 -24.86
CA ARG A 89 23.73 -25.03 -25.61
C ARG A 89 24.99 -25.42 -26.40
N GLY A 90 25.56 -26.55 -26.01
CA GLY A 90 26.82 -27.10 -26.52
C GLY A 90 26.88 -27.30 -28.05
N ILE A 91 28.13 -27.31 -28.50
CA ILE A 91 28.62 -27.35 -29.88
C ILE A 91 28.10 -28.58 -30.63
N ARG A 92 26.91 -28.50 -31.25
CA ARG A 92 26.57 -29.33 -32.41
C ARG A 92 25.43 -28.69 -33.24
N ASN A 93 25.75 -28.41 -34.51
CA ASN A 93 24.91 -27.94 -35.63
C ASN A 93 24.89 -26.42 -35.89
N THR A 94 25.97 -25.92 -36.53
CA THR A 94 26.30 -24.49 -36.64
C THR A 94 25.70 -23.76 -37.86
N VAL A 95 25.37 -24.42 -38.99
CA VAL A 95 25.07 -23.67 -40.24
C VAL A 95 23.60 -23.31 -40.42
N ARG A 96 22.65 -24.17 -40.00
CA ARG A 96 21.19 -23.89 -40.12
C ARG A 96 20.64 -23.02 -38.97
N ARG A 97 21.45 -22.77 -37.94
CA ARG A 97 21.10 -22.00 -36.72
C ARG A 97 21.49 -20.53 -36.80
N LEU A 98 22.60 -20.21 -37.46
CA LEU A 98 23.04 -18.82 -37.65
C LEU A 98 22.04 -18.00 -38.48
N SER A 99 21.32 -18.63 -39.42
CA SER A 99 20.28 -17.94 -40.21
C SER A 99 19.08 -17.53 -39.36
N CYS A 100 18.63 -18.37 -38.42
CA CYS A 100 17.48 -18.04 -37.56
C CYS A 100 17.83 -16.95 -36.55
N VAL A 101 18.98 -17.08 -35.86
CA VAL A 101 19.44 -16.08 -34.89
C VAL A 101 19.77 -14.74 -35.57
N SER A 102 20.35 -14.73 -36.77
CA SER A 102 20.61 -13.49 -37.51
C SER A 102 19.34 -12.84 -38.08
N LEU A 103 18.32 -13.63 -38.45
CA LEU A 103 17.00 -13.11 -38.83
C LEU A 103 16.28 -12.47 -37.64
N GLU A 104 16.32 -13.10 -36.48
CA GLU A 104 15.73 -12.58 -35.23
C GLU A 104 16.48 -11.32 -34.74
N ARG A 105 17.83 -11.31 -34.78
CA ARG A 105 18.63 -10.09 -34.49
C ARG A 105 18.32 -8.95 -35.44
N ARG A 106 18.11 -9.23 -36.73
CA ARG A 106 17.67 -8.21 -37.71
C ARG A 106 16.27 -7.70 -37.42
N GLY A 107 15.36 -8.57 -36.97
CA GLY A 107 14.03 -8.18 -36.48
C GLY A 107 14.15 -7.17 -35.34
N LEU A 108 14.85 -7.54 -34.26
CA LEU A 108 15.07 -6.68 -33.10
C LEU A 108 15.78 -5.36 -33.46
N ALA A 109 16.75 -5.39 -34.39
CA ALA A 109 17.39 -4.17 -34.88
C ALA A 109 16.43 -3.25 -35.65
N MET A 110 15.47 -3.81 -36.38
CA MET A 110 14.40 -3.03 -37.03
C MET A 110 13.43 -2.47 -36.00
N ASP A 111 13.07 -3.25 -34.98
CA ASP A 111 12.19 -2.82 -33.89
C ASP A 111 12.84 -1.70 -33.07
N MET A 112 14.13 -1.81 -32.74
CA MET A 112 14.92 -0.73 -32.11
C MET A 112 14.90 0.55 -32.97
N LYS A 113 15.07 0.43 -34.30
CA LYS A 113 14.98 1.60 -35.19
C LYS A 113 13.58 2.21 -35.18
N ALA A 114 12.53 1.41 -35.15
CA ALA A 114 11.16 1.88 -35.08
C ALA A 114 10.89 2.64 -33.76
N VAL A 115 11.37 2.13 -32.62
CA VAL A 115 11.33 2.83 -31.33
C VAL A 115 12.04 4.17 -31.40
N ARG A 116 13.26 4.22 -31.94
CA ARG A 116 14.04 5.47 -32.08
C ARG A 116 13.32 6.55 -32.90
N VAL A 117 12.66 6.16 -33.99
CA VAL A 117 11.85 7.08 -34.80
C VAL A 117 10.68 7.64 -33.98
N ARG A 118 10.00 6.80 -33.20
CA ARG A 118 8.92 7.25 -32.30
C ARG A 118 9.44 8.21 -31.22
N ILE A 119 10.55 7.88 -30.54
CA ILE A 119 11.17 8.77 -29.55
C ILE A 119 11.51 10.13 -30.17
N SER A 120 12.14 10.14 -31.34
CA SER A 120 12.54 11.37 -32.02
C SER A 120 11.35 12.26 -32.38
N LYS A 121 10.24 11.65 -32.80
CA LYS A 121 8.99 12.36 -33.09
C LYS A 121 8.43 13.00 -31.83
N GLU A 122 8.30 12.26 -30.73
CA GLU A 122 7.73 12.80 -29.49
C GLU A 122 8.63 13.89 -28.87
N ILE A 123 9.96 13.78 -28.98
CA ILE A 123 10.88 14.86 -28.58
C ILE A 123 10.63 16.13 -29.41
N HIS A 124 10.43 15.99 -30.72
CA HIS A 124 10.13 17.12 -31.58
C HIS A 124 8.78 17.77 -31.23
N ASP A 125 7.75 16.96 -30.99
CA ASP A 125 6.43 17.43 -30.58
C ASP A 125 6.54 18.18 -29.23
N MET A 126 7.24 17.62 -28.23
CA MET A 126 7.50 18.29 -26.95
C MET A 126 8.18 19.65 -27.11
N GLN A 127 9.20 19.75 -27.97
CA GLN A 127 9.87 21.03 -28.26
C GLN A 127 8.91 22.05 -28.89
N SER A 128 8.04 21.61 -29.78
CA SER A 128 7.02 22.46 -30.42
C SER A 128 6.01 23.02 -29.40
N TYR A 129 5.76 22.29 -28.31
CA TYR A 129 4.90 22.71 -27.20
C TYR A 129 5.64 23.55 -26.15
N GLY A 130 6.90 23.91 -26.40
CA GLY A 130 7.70 24.74 -25.52
C GLY A 130 8.28 23.97 -24.32
N VAL A 131 8.36 22.65 -24.38
CA VAL A 131 9.11 21.84 -23.40
C VAL A 131 10.61 22.02 -23.64
N GLN A 132 11.34 22.42 -22.61
CA GLN A 132 12.76 22.72 -22.68
C GLN A 132 13.60 21.56 -22.14
N HIS A 133 14.79 21.41 -22.72
CA HIS A 133 15.80 20.48 -22.26
C HIS A 133 16.40 20.97 -20.95
N GLN A 134 16.35 20.16 -19.89
CA GLN A 134 17.02 20.46 -18.63
C GLN A 134 18.28 19.60 -18.47
N VAL A 135 19.38 20.21 -18.02
CA VAL A 135 20.60 19.49 -17.66
C VAL A 135 20.34 18.80 -16.32
N ILE A 136 20.28 17.48 -16.33
CA ILE A 136 19.99 16.66 -15.15
C ILE A 136 21.15 16.78 -14.16
N VAL A 137 20.99 17.65 -13.16
CA VAL A 137 21.73 17.54 -11.90
C VAL A 137 20.72 17.07 -10.87
N ARG A 138 20.43 15.76 -10.87
CA ARG A 138 19.67 15.18 -9.77
C ARG A 138 20.58 15.18 -8.55
N GLU A 139 20.16 15.91 -7.51
CA GLU A 139 20.59 15.59 -6.15
C GLU A 139 20.44 14.09 -5.97
N ARG A 140 21.49 13.45 -5.45
CA ARG A 140 21.52 12.02 -5.18
C ARG A 140 20.26 11.68 -4.38
N CYS A 141 19.26 11.06 -5.00
CA CYS A 141 18.18 10.41 -4.28
C CYS A 141 18.71 9.09 -3.70
N MET A 142 19.82 9.17 -2.95
CA MET A 142 20.04 8.17 -1.92
C MET A 142 18.98 8.42 -0.84
N PRO A 143 18.51 7.39 -0.12
CA PRO A 143 17.96 7.64 1.20
C PRO A 143 18.96 8.57 1.92
N PRO A 144 18.52 9.59 2.69
CA PRO A 144 19.44 10.46 3.39
C PRO A 144 20.47 9.61 4.14
N GLN A 145 21.74 9.68 3.74
CA GLN A 145 22.86 9.06 4.45
C GLN A 145 23.23 9.84 5.72
N ASP A 146 22.39 10.77 6.15
CA ASP A 146 22.57 11.46 7.41
C ASP A 146 21.97 10.63 8.55
N GLU A 147 22.92 10.02 9.27
CA GLU A 147 22.84 9.29 10.54
C GLU A 147 22.62 7.77 10.45
N GLN A 148 23.72 7.08 10.12
CA GLN A 148 24.12 5.78 10.71
C GLN A 148 24.26 5.81 12.25
N ARG A 149 23.48 6.65 12.95
CA ARG A 149 23.34 6.68 14.41
C ARG A 149 21.91 7.07 14.82
N GLN A 150 20.89 6.61 14.11
CA GLN A 150 19.61 6.42 14.79
C GLN A 150 19.69 5.05 15.44
N THR A 151 19.97 5.05 16.74
CA THR A 151 19.56 3.98 17.65
C THR A 151 18.26 3.41 17.12
N PHE A 152 18.22 2.11 16.85
CA PHE A 152 16.99 1.37 16.57
C PHE A 152 15.91 1.92 17.50
N TYR A 153 15.07 2.83 16.99
CA TYR A 153 13.92 3.30 17.74
C TYR A 153 12.98 2.11 17.61
N ILE A 154 13.11 1.24 18.61
CA ILE A 154 12.17 0.21 18.96
C ILE A 154 10.85 0.96 19.15
N VAL A 155 10.07 1.10 18.08
CA VAL A 155 8.63 1.30 18.18
C VAL A 155 8.06 -0.11 18.37
N ASP A 156 8.45 -0.70 19.48
CA ASP A 156 7.51 -1.51 20.22
C ASP A 156 6.69 -0.51 21.06
N GLU A 157 5.44 -0.84 21.31
CA GLU A 157 4.40 0.00 21.94
C GLU A 157 3.60 0.92 20.99
N GLU A 158 2.42 0.39 20.65
CA GLU A 158 1.16 1.10 20.40
C GLU A 158 1.23 2.39 19.58
N GLN A 159 0.85 2.27 18.31
CA GLN A 159 0.29 3.36 17.51
C GLN A 159 -0.46 4.38 18.40
N PRO A 160 -0.20 5.69 18.32
CA PRO A 160 -0.82 6.66 19.22
C PRO A 160 -2.34 6.52 19.14
N ILE A 161 -2.95 6.20 20.29
CA ILE A 161 -4.38 6.07 20.48
C ILE A 161 -4.82 7.23 21.37
N VAL A 162 -5.89 7.89 20.94
CA VAL A 162 -6.43 9.09 21.57
C VAL A 162 -7.96 8.96 21.55
N GLY A 163 -8.63 9.27 22.66
CA GLY A 163 -10.09 9.41 22.72
C GLY A 163 -10.87 8.09 22.66
N MET A 164 -10.24 6.94 22.95
CA MET A 164 -10.89 5.62 22.86
C MET A 164 -11.28 5.04 24.22
N GLU A 165 -10.82 5.59 25.33
CA GLU A 165 -10.94 5.02 26.68
C GLU A 165 -12.40 4.78 27.07
N LYS A 166 -13.25 5.78 26.85
CA LYS A 166 -14.69 5.68 27.12
C LYS A 166 -15.36 4.62 26.23
N ASN A 167 -14.98 4.56 24.97
CA ASN A 167 -15.55 3.61 24.00
C ASN A 167 -15.18 2.17 24.37
N ILE A 168 -13.94 1.95 24.82
CA ILE A 168 -13.47 0.64 25.28
C ILE A 168 -14.30 0.16 26.47
N GLU A 169 -14.47 0.99 27.51
CA GLU A 169 -15.24 0.60 28.70
C GLU A 169 -16.71 0.30 28.37
N LEU A 170 -17.33 1.07 27.47
CA LEU A 170 -18.71 0.82 27.03
C LEU A 170 -18.85 -0.54 26.33
N VAL A 171 -17.98 -0.84 25.36
CA VAL A 171 -18.04 -2.11 24.63
C VAL A 171 -17.69 -3.29 25.55
N VAL A 172 -16.73 -3.14 26.45
CA VAL A 172 -16.39 -4.16 27.45
C VAL A 172 -17.58 -4.43 28.38
N GLY A 173 -18.28 -3.39 28.83
CA GLY A 173 -19.51 -3.53 29.63
C GLY A 173 -20.57 -4.36 28.91
N ASN A 174 -20.88 -4.04 27.65
CA ASN A 174 -21.88 -4.79 26.86
C ASN A 174 -21.49 -6.26 26.62
N LEU A 175 -20.20 -6.57 26.57
CA LEU A 175 -19.72 -7.93 26.39
C LEU A 175 -19.79 -8.75 27.68
N VAL A 176 -19.54 -8.13 28.84
CA VAL A 176 -19.34 -8.83 30.12
C VAL A 176 -20.57 -8.78 31.03
N GLU A 177 -21.33 -7.69 30.99
CA GLU A 177 -22.38 -7.38 31.97
C GLU A 177 -23.79 -7.57 31.39
N GLU A 178 -23.96 -7.44 30.07
CA GLU A 178 -25.25 -7.60 29.41
C GLU A 178 -25.45 -9.02 28.86
N ASP A 179 -26.55 -9.68 29.23
CA ASP A 179 -26.90 -11.02 28.73
C ASP A 179 -28.01 -11.00 27.64
N SER A 180 -28.51 -9.81 27.27
CA SER A 180 -29.62 -9.64 26.32
C SER A 180 -29.25 -10.07 24.90
N SER A 181 -28.08 -9.66 24.42
CA SER A 181 -27.58 -9.96 23.06
C SER A 181 -26.38 -10.89 23.10
N GLN A 182 -26.29 -11.87 22.21
CA GLN A 182 -25.05 -12.66 22.05
C GLN A 182 -24.04 -11.97 21.12
N VAL A 183 -24.53 -11.07 20.25
CA VAL A 183 -23.69 -10.31 19.32
C VAL A 183 -23.59 -8.85 19.76
N VAL A 184 -22.37 -8.34 19.84
CA VAL A 184 -22.06 -6.91 19.98
C VAL A 184 -21.39 -6.48 18.70
N ALA A 185 -21.92 -5.45 18.04
CA ALA A 185 -21.36 -4.97 16.77
C ALA A 185 -20.75 -3.58 16.93
N ILE A 186 -19.59 -3.35 16.34
CA ILE A 186 -18.97 -2.03 16.14
C ILE A 186 -19.11 -1.68 14.67
N THR A 187 -19.90 -0.65 14.37
CA THR A 187 -20.19 -0.23 13.00
C THR A 187 -19.73 1.20 12.73
N GLY A 188 -19.39 1.50 11.49
CA GLY A 188 -18.95 2.84 11.10
C GLY A 188 -18.11 2.86 9.83
N MET A 189 -17.83 4.07 9.34
CA MET A 189 -17.09 4.29 8.10
C MET A 189 -15.66 3.70 8.12
N GLY A 190 -15.04 3.57 6.94
CA GLY A 190 -13.63 3.17 6.83
C GLY A 190 -12.70 4.10 7.59
N GLY A 191 -11.61 3.58 8.17
CA GLY A 191 -10.58 4.39 8.84
C GLY A 191 -10.95 5.04 10.18
N ILE A 192 -12.17 4.81 10.69
CA ILE A 192 -12.61 5.37 11.97
C ILE A 192 -12.03 4.66 13.20
N GLY A 193 -11.37 3.51 13.00
CA GLY A 193 -10.72 2.76 14.08
C GLY A 193 -11.55 1.62 14.69
N LYS A 194 -12.49 1.04 13.95
CA LYS A 194 -13.30 -0.11 14.41
C LYS A 194 -12.44 -1.29 14.86
N THR A 195 -11.55 -1.77 14.00
CA THR A 195 -10.60 -2.84 14.27
C THR A 195 -9.66 -2.48 15.44
N THR A 196 -9.23 -1.22 15.54
CA THR A 196 -8.42 -0.73 16.67
C THR A 196 -9.18 -0.82 17.99
N LEU A 197 -10.45 -0.37 18.02
CA LEU A 197 -11.32 -0.46 19.19
C LEU A 197 -11.57 -1.92 19.57
N ALA A 198 -11.93 -2.77 18.61
CA ALA A 198 -12.11 -4.20 18.84
C ALA A 198 -10.85 -4.86 19.39
N ARG A 199 -9.65 -4.49 18.88
CA ARG A 199 -8.37 -5.02 19.35
C ARG A 199 -8.06 -4.59 20.79
N LYS A 200 -8.39 -3.36 21.16
CA LYS A 200 -8.26 -2.88 22.54
C LYS A 200 -9.23 -3.58 23.49
N VAL A 201 -10.47 -3.78 23.07
CA VAL A 201 -11.48 -4.55 23.83
C VAL A 201 -11.03 -6.00 24.00
N TYR A 202 -10.63 -6.68 22.92
CA TYR A 202 -10.16 -8.07 22.96
C TYR A 202 -8.99 -8.28 23.92
N ASN A 203 -8.07 -7.30 24.00
CA ASN A 203 -6.92 -7.36 24.88
C ASN A 203 -7.18 -6.87 26.31
N HIS A 204 -8.39 -6.40 26.61
CA HIS A 204 -8.74 -5.82 27.89
C HIS A 204 -8.75 -6.87 29.02
N GLU A 205 -8.25 -6.51 30.20
CA GLU A 205 -8.12 -7.45 31.33
C GLU A 205 -9.46 -8.03 31.80
N LYS A 206 -10.54 -7.23 31.81
CA LYS A 206 -11.90 -7.73 32.11
C LYS A 206 -12.37 -8.79 31.09
N ILE A 207 -12.00 -8.64 29.82
CA ILE A 207 -12.37 -9.61 28.77
C ILE A 207 -11.57 -10.90 28.94
N LYS A 208 -10.24 -10.80 29.12
CA LYS A 208 -9.36 -11.96 29.33
C LYS A 208 -9.71 -12.75 30.60
N SER A 209 -10.19 -12.08 31.64
CA SER A 209 -10.61 -12.73 32.88
C SER A 209 -12.02 -13.33 32.81
N HIS A 210 -12.92 -12.76 32.00
CA HIS A 210 -14.30 -13.26 31.88
C HIS A 210 -14.44 -14.43 30.91
N PHE A 211 -13.73 -14.39 29.78
CA PHE A 211 -13.80 -15.40 28.72
C PHE A 211 -12.58 -16.32 28.75
N ARG A 212 -12.83 -17.63 28.91
CA ARG A 212 -11.77 -18.65 28.90
C ARG A 212 -11.24 -18.91 27.49
N GLY A 213 -12.13 -18.89 26.50
CA GLY A 213 -11.77 -19.00 25.09
C GLY A 213 -11.79 -17.64 24.41
N LEU A 214 -10.73 -17.30 23.69
CA LEU A 214 -10.67 -16.09 22.88
C LEU A 214 -10.27 -16.49 21.45
N ALA A 215 -11.02 -16.00 20.47
CA ALA A 215 -10.69 -16.17 19.07
C ALA A 215 -10.86 -14.85 18.32
N TRP A 216 -9.98 -14.59 17.36
CA TRP A 216 -10.06 -13.47 16.43
C TRP A 216 -9.91 -13.99 15.01
N VAL A 217 -10.85 -13.64 14.14
CA VAL A 217 -10.79 -13.94 12.71
C VAL A 217 -11.18 -12.72 11.91
N CYS A 218 -10.40 -12.41 10.88
CA CYS A 218 -10.75 -11.39 9.88
C CYS A 218 -11.48 -12.09 8.73
N VAL A 219 -12.57 -11.49 8.25
CA VAL A 219 -13.37 -12.01 7.13
C VAL A 219 -13.19 -11.06 5.95
N SER A 220 -12.38 -11.47 4.98
CA SER A 220 -12.21 -10.73 3.72
C SER A 220 -13.47 -10.82 2.84
N GLN A 221 -13.61 -9.92 1.86
CA GLN A 221 -14.72 -9.97 0.88
C GLN A 221 -14.84 -11.32 0.15
N GLN A 222 -13.72 -12.00 -0.04
CA GLN A 222 -13.66 -13.37 -0.56
C GLN A 222 -13.05 -14.24 0.52
N PHE A 223 -13.84 -15.15 1.09
CA PHE A 223 -13.36 -16.06 2.11
C PHE A 223 -13.99 -17.45 1.96
N GLU A 224 -13.29 -18.45 2.49
CA GLU A 224 -13.83 -19.80 2.62
C GLU A 224 -14.31 -20.01 4.06
N ARG A 225 -15.58 -20.39 4.23
CA ARG A 225 -16.20 -20.76 5.51
C ARG A 225 -15.31 -21.69 6.33
N LYS A 226 -14.76 -22.73 5.68
CA LYS A 226 -13.84 -23.69 6.29
C LYS A 226 -12.64 -23.01 6.95
N CYS A 227 -11.99 -22.07 6.26
CA CYS A 227 -10.81 -21.36 6.79
C CYS A 227 -11.15 -20.52 8.03
N VAL A 228 -12.32 -19.88 8.03
CA VAL A 228 -12.82 -19.13 9.20
C VAL A 228 -13.00 -20.06 10.39
N TRP A 229 -13.71 -21.17 10.21
CA TRP A 229 -13.95 -22.16 11.27
C TRP A 229 -12.67 -22.82 11.78
N GLN A 230 -11.74 -23.16 10.88
CA GLN A 230 -10.43 -23.68 11.27
C GLN A 230 -9.65 -22.69 12.16
N THR A 231 -9.72 -21.40 11.82
CA THR A 231 -9.04 -20.33 12.58
C THR A 231 -9.66 -20.18 13.97
N ILE A 232 -10.99 -20.11 14.06
CA ILE A 232 -11.72 -20.04 15.33
C ILE A 232 -11.36 -21.25 16.21
N LEU A 233 -11.50 -22.47 15.67
CA LEU A 233 -11.28 -23.68 16.45
C LEU A 233 -9.84 -23.76 16.96
N ARG A 234 -8.84 -23.50 16.10
CA ARG A 234 -7.42 -23.51 16.47
C ARG A 234 -7.10 -22.56 17.63
N GLN A 235 -7.71 -21.37 17.66
CA GLN A 235 -7.50 -20.41 18.75
C GLN A 235 -8.22 -20.82 20.05
N LEU A 236 -9.37 -21.49 19.95
CA LEU A 236 -10.13 -21.91 21.14
C LEU A 236 -9.57 -23.17 21.83
N ILE A 237 -8.94 -24.10 21.10
CA ILE A 237 -8.42 -25.37 21.65
C ILE A 237 -6.90 -25.46 21.68
N GLY A 238 -6.19 -24.55 21.00
CA GLY A 238 -4.74 -24.51 20.92
C GLY A 238 -4.13 -25.24 19.70
N PRO A 239 -2.81 -25.06 19.46
CA PRO A 239 -2.13 -25.47 18.24
C PRO A 239 -1.86 -26.98 18.14
N GLU A 240 -2.01 -27.74 19.22
CA GLU A 240 -1.72 -29.19 19.24
C GLU A 240 -2.73 -30.02 18.44
N CYS A 241 -3.90 -29.45 18.12
CA CYS A 241 -4.90 -30.11 17.31
C CYS A 241 -4.66 -29.83 15.82
N ASP A 242 -4.43 -30.88 15.01
CA ASP A 242 -4.32 -30.74 13.56
C ASP A 242 -5.71 -30.46 12.93
N VAL A 243 -6.06 -29.16 12.89
CA VAL A 243 -7.34 -28.68 12.34
C VAL A 243 -7.34 -28.64 10.80
N SER A 244 -6.17 -28.72 10.17
CA SER A 244 -6.01 -28.47 8.72
C SER A 244 -6.73 -29.50 7.84
N LYS A 245 -6.81 -30.75 8.31
CA LYS A 245 -7.41 -31.88 7.60
C LYS A 245 -8.89 -32.11 7.91
N MET A 246 -9.45 -31.39 8.88
CA MET A 246 -10.84 -31.59 9.30
C MET A 246 -11.80 -31.15 8.19
N MET A 247 -12.87 -31.92 8.02
CA MET A 247 -14.00 -31.58 7.17
C MET A 247 -14.90 -30.55 7.86
N GLU A 248 -15.74 -29.84 7.10
CA GLU A 248 -16.62 -28.79 7.67
C GLU A 248 -17.55 -29.31 8.77
N ASP A 249 -18.12 -30.50 8.60
CA ASP A 249 -18.99 -31.12 9.61
C ASP A 249 -18.25 -31.40 10.93
N GLU A 250 -16.98 -31.83 10.85
CA GLU A 250 -16.14 -32.06 12.03
C GLU A 250 -15.78 -30.75 12.73
N LEU A 251 -15.53 -29.69 11.96
CA LEU A 251 -15.26 -28.35 12.50
C LEU A 251 -16.48 -27.80 13.22
N LEU A 252 -17.65 -27.89 12.59
CA LEU A 252 -18.92 -27.47 13.16
C LEU A 252 -19.18 -28.18 14.49
N GLU A 253 -19.10 -29.51 14.51
CA GLU A 253 -19.34 -30.31 15.71
C GLU A 253 -18.38 -29.93 16.85
N LYS A 254 -17.08 -29.78 16.55
CA LYS A 254 -16.08 -29.43 17.56
C LYS A 254 -16.24 -28.01 18.09
N ILE A 255 -16.48 -27.03 17.21
CA ILE A 255 -16.69 -25.64 17.65
C ILE A 255 -17.92 -25.58 18.54
N VAL A 256 -19.04 -26.17 18.13
CA VAL A 256 -20.26 -26.21 18.95
C VAL A 256 -20.00 -26.82 20.33
N ARG A 257 -19.33 -27.98 20.41
CA ARG A 257 -18.98 -28.61 21.69
C ARG A 257 -18.10 -27.70 22.57
N VAL A 258 -17.16 -26.97 21.98
CA VAL A 258 -16.32 -26.02 22.71
C VAL A 258 -17.15 -24.86 23.25
N LEU A 259 -17.98 -24.24 22.40
CA LEU A 259 -18.82 -23.10 22.79
C LEU A 259 -19.90 -23.48 23.84
N GLU A 260 -20.29 -24.75 23.91
CA GLU A 260 -21.19 -25.27 24.96
C GLU A 260 -20.51 -25.49 26.31
N THR A 261 -19.19 -25.71 26.33
CA THR A 261 -18.46 -26.15 27.54
C THR A 261 -17.61 -25.05 28.17
N GLN A 262 -17.29 -23.98 27.45
CA GLN A 262 -16.52 -22.86 27.96
C GLN A 262 -17.06 -21.50 27.55
N LYS A 263 -16.85 -20.50 28.42
CA LYS A 263 -17.12 -19.10 28.07
C LYS A 263 -16.16 -18.63 27.00
N ALA A 264 -16.66 -18.22 25.83
CA ALA A 264 -15.82 -17.79 24.72
C ALA A 264 -16.22 -16.42 24.15
N LEU A 265 -15.24 -15.60 23.76
CA LEU A 265 -15.44 -14.42 22.92
C LEU A 265 -14.80 -14.69 21.55
N ILE A 266 -15.60 -14.55 20.50
CA ILE A 266 -15.14 -14.64 19.11
C ILE A 266 -15.25 -13.25 18.49
N VAL A 267 -14.13 -12.68 18.09
CA VAL A 267 -14.11 -11.46 17.29
C VAL A 267 -14.14 -11.85 15.82
N ILE A 268 -15.14 -11.33 15.11
CA ILE A 268 -15.24 -11.46 13.66
C ILE A 268 -15.08 -10.06 13.07
N ASP A 269 -13.89 -9.80 12.55
CA ASP A 269 -13.49 -8.50 12.03
C ASP A 269 -13.85 -8.37 10.56
N ASP A 270 -14.35 -7.18 10.20
CA ASP A 270 -14.67 -6.68 8.86
C ASP A 270 -15.68 -7.49 8.03
N ILE A 271 -16.84 -7.82 8.60
CA ILE A 271 -17.92 -8.44 7.81
C ILE A 271 -18.53 -7.41 6.85
N TRP A 272 -18.58 -7.74 5.56
CA TRP A 272 -19.05 -6.84 4.51
C TRP A 272 -20.57 -6.89 4.29
N ARG A 273 -21.14 -8.08 4.22
CA ARG A 273 -22.56 -8.30 3.87
C ARG A 273 -23.29 -9.23 4.83
N GLU A 274 -24.61 -9.17 4.77
CA GLU A 274 -25.50 -10.03 5.59
C GLU A 274 -25.31 -11.51 5.21
N GLU A 275 -25.05 -11.78 3.93
CA GLU A 275 -24.80 -13.12 3.41
C GLU A 275 -23.47 -13.70 3.93
N ASP A 276 -22.45 -12.86 4.17
CA ASP A 276 -21.15 -13.30 4.71
C ASP A 276 -21.31 -13.82 6.14
N TRP A 277 -22.18 -13.17 6.93
CA TRP A 277 -22.57 -13.67 8.25
C TRP A 277 -23.35 -14.99 8.15
N ASP A 278 -24.30 -15.09 7.22
CA ASP A 278 -25.04 -16.33 6.97
C ASP A 278 -24.14 -17.51 6.62
N LEU A 279 -22.99 -17.22 6.00
CA LEU A 279 -22.01 -18.25 5.67
C LEU A 279 -21.27 -18.81 6.89
N ILE A 280 -21.19 -18.12 8.02
CA ILE A 280 -20.36 -18.59 9.15
C ILE A 280 -21.15 -18.85 10.42
N LYS A 281 -22.40 -18.38 10.50
CA LYS A 281 -23.19 -18.38 11.73
C LYS A 281 -23.59 -19.75 12.28
N ASP A 282 -23.50 -20.82 11.48
CA ASP A 282 -24.00 -22.16 11.85
C ASP A 282 -23.36 -22.73 13.13
N VAL A 283 -22.15 -22.27 13.49
CA VAL A 283 -21.47 -22.65 14.74
C VAL A 283 -22.05 -21.97 15.99
N PHE A 284 -22.78 -20.88 15.82
CA PHE A 284 -23.32 -20.04 16.90
C PHE A 284 -24.76 -20.44 17.22
N LEU A 285 -24.94 -21.61 17.83
CA LEU A 285 -26.26 -22.09 18.25
C LEU A 285 -26.85 -21.23 19.38
N PRO A 286 -28.19 -21.09 19.48
CA PRO A 286 -28.88 -20.25 20.46
C PRO A 286 -28.82 -20.83 21.88
N LYS A 287 -27.60 -20.93 22.42
CA LYS A 287 -27.25 -21.40 23.76
C LYS A 287 -26.36 -20.35 24.43
N LYS A 288 -26.36 -20.35 25.76
CA LYS A 288 -25.55 -19.41 26.56
C LYS A 288 -24.12 -19.93 26.66
N GLY A 289 -23.15 -19.02 26.64
CA GLY A 289 -21.74 -19.34 26.86
C GLY A 289 -20.78 -18.68 25.89
N TRP A 290 -21.24 -18.03 24.84
CA TRP A 290 -20.37 -17.34 23.90
C TRP A 290 -20.85 -15.91 23.64
N LYS A 291 -19.93 -15.05 23.23
CA LYS A 291 -20.21 -13.71 22.72
C LYS A 291 -19.50 -13.56 21.38
N VAL A 292 -20.12 -12.85 20.47
CA VAL A 292 -19.48 -12.42 19.22
C VAL A 292 -19.29 -10.91 19.27
N LEU A 293 -18.06 -10.45 19.05
CA LEU A 293 -17.79 -9.05 18.76
C LEU A 293 -17.57 -8.93 17.25
N LEU A 294 -18.46 -8.22 16.57
CA LEU A 294 -18.44 -8.06 15.13
C LEU A 294 -17.99 -6.64 14.78
N THR A 295 -17.14 -6.48 13.76
CA THR A 295 -16.91 -5.15 13.16
C THR A 295 -17.43 -5.15 11.72
N SER A 296 -18.04 -4.04 11.29
CA SER A 296 -18.55 -3.91 9.92
C SER A 296 -18.67 -2.45 9.50
N ARG A 297 -18.59 -2.18 8.19
CA ARG A 297 -19.02 -0.91 7.61
C ARG A 297 -20.54 -0.84 7.37
N ASN A 298 -21.21 -1.99 7.34
CA ASN A 298 -22.63 -2.14 7.03
C ASN A 298 -23.44 -2.39 8.31
N GLU A 299 -24.21 -1.40 8.74
CA GLU A 299 -25.03 -1.49 9.95
C GLU A 299 -26.07 -2.62 9.92
N LYS A 300 -26.53 -3.00 8.73
CA LYS A 300 -27.53 -4.07 8.58
C LYS A 300 -26.99 -5.43 9.03
N VAL A 301 -25.68 -5.66 8.89
CA VAL A 301 -25.03 -6.90 9.35
C VAL A 301 -25.24 -7.09 10.85
N ALA A 302 -25.18 -6.01 11.65
CA ALA A 302 -25.38 -6.10 13.10
C ALA A 302 -26.78 -6.58 13.46
N LEU A 303 -27.81 -5.98 12.84
CA LEU A 303 -29.22 -6.33 13.09
C LEU A 303 -29.56 -7.71 12.55
N HIS A 304 -28.97 -8.11 11.41
CA HIS A 304 -29.13 -9.44 10.83
C HIS A 304 -28.47 -10.52 11.69
N ALA A 305 -27.35 -10.20 12.33
CA ALA A 305 -26.64 -11.13 13.20
C ALA A 305 -27.37 -11.41 14.51
N ASP A 306 -27.94 -10.38 15.14
CA ASP A 306 -28.80 -10.50 16.31
C ASP A 306 -29.79 -9.34 16.36
N ASN A 307 -31.09 -9.65 16.35
CA ASN A 307 -32.16 -8.65 16.36
C ASN A 307 -32.16 -7.77 17.62
N GLN A 308 -31.51 -8.21 18.71
CA GLN A 308 -31.36 -7.43 19.94
C GLN A 308 -30.06 -6.62 19.98
N CYS A 309 -29.19 -6.76 18.98
CA CYS A 309 -27.94 -6.01 18.89
C CYS A 309 -28.22 -4.55 18.58
N VAL A 310 -27.74 -3.67 19.47
CA VAL A 310 -27.63 -2.24 19.17
C VAL A 310 -26.18 -1.98 18.75
N PRO A 311 -25.92 -1.66 17.46
CA PRO A 311 -24.57 -1.46 17.01
C PRO A 311 -23.93 -0.24 17.67
N PHE A 312 -22.75 -0.43 18.25
CA PHE A 312 -21.91 0.64 18.75
C PHE A 312 -21.29 1.41 17.58
N LYS A 313 -21.41 2.73 17.59
CA LYS A 313 -20.90 3.61 16.53
C LYS A 313 -19.84 4.54 17.11
N PRO A 314 -18.55 4.29 16.86
CA PRO A 314 -17.50 5.21 17.26
C PRO A 314 -17.71 6.56 16.56
N GLU A 315 -17.58 7.63 17.33
CA GLU A 315 -17.58 8.99 16.79
C GLU A 315 -16.21 9.34 16.19
N CYS A 316 -16.19 10.30 15.26
CA CYS A 316 -14.92 10.91 14.84
C CYS A 316 -14.26 11.63 16.02
N LEU A 317 -12.94 11.78 15.96
CA LEU A 317 -12.19 12.50 16.98
C LEU A 317 -12.63 13.96 17.04
N THR A 318 -12.71 14.49 18.25
CA THR A 318 -12.91 15.93 18.47
C THR A 318 -11.74 16.74 17.89
N SER A 319 -11.90 18.05 17.75
CA SER A 319 -10.81 18.93 17.27
C SER A 319 -9.55 18.83 18.15
N GLU A 320 -9.73 18.66 19.47
CA GLU A 320 -8.63 18.54 20.43
C GLU A 320 -7.92 17.19 20.30
N GLU A 321 -8.66 16.09 20.26
CA GLU A 321 -8.11 14.74 20.07
C GLU A 321 -7.47 14.58 18.69
N SER A 322 -8.06 15.21 17.66
CA SER A 322 -7.52 15.23 16.30
C SER A 322 -6.16 15.93 16.25
N TRP A 323 -6.06 17.08 16.92
CA TRP A 323 -4.80 17.79 17.05
C TRP A 323 -3.78 16.98 17.85
N ASP A 324 -4.19 16.31 18.93
CA ASP A 324 -3.31 15.49 19.75
C ASP A 324 -2.77 14.27 18.99
N LEU A 325 -3.61 13.57 18.23
CA LEU A 325 -3.17 12.47 17.38
C LEU A 325 -2.22 12.95 16.28
N PHE A 326 -2.57 14.05 15.60
CA PHE A 326 -1.77 14.61 14.52
C PHE A 326 -0.39 15.06 15.01
N GLN A 327 -0.33 15.81 16.12
CA GLN A 327 0.93 16.37 16.60
C GLN A 327 1.94 15.30 17.01
N ARG A 328 1.47 14.19 17.60
CA ARG A 328 2.30 13.04 18.00
C ARG A 328 3.01 12.39 16.81
N ILE A 329 2.49 12.57 15.60
CA ILE A 329 3.01 11.95 14.36
C ILE A 329 3.79 12.98 13.53
N ALA A 330 3.24 14.18 13.35
CA ALA A 330 3.83 15.22 12.51
C ALA A 330 5.06 15.87 13.16
N PHE A 331 5.10 15.94 14.48
CA PHE A 331 6.19 16.51 15.27
C PHE A 331 6.80 15.43 16.19
N PRO A 332 7.52 14.44 15.63
CA PRO A 332 8.22 13.47 16.47
C PRO A 332 9.21 14.20 17.37
N ILE A 333 9.20 13.89 18.67
CA ILE A 333 10.01 14.55 19.70
C ILE A 333 11.48 14.47 19.29
N LYS A 334 12.04 15.58 18.82
CA LYS A 334 13.48 15.76 18.65
C LYS A 334 13.98 16.64 19.79
N ASP A 335 15.01 16.15 20.46
CA ASP A 335 15.73 16.82 21.56
C ASP A 335 16.60 18.00 21.06
N THR A 336 16.13 18.76 20.06
CA THR A 336 16.92 19.80 19.38
C THR A 336 16.26 21.16 19.52
N ALA A 337 16.86 21.98 20.38
CA ALA A 337 16.40 23.30 20.79
C ALA A 337 16.46 24.40 19.71
N GLU A 338 16.58 24.07 18.42
CA GLU A 338 17.00 25.03 17.37
C GLU A 338 15.88 25.64 16.51
N PHE A 339 14.60 25.26 16.64
CA PHE A 339 13.54 25.70 15.70
C PHE A 339 12.25 26.25 16.33
N LYS A 340 12.36 27.07 17.39
CA LYS A 340 11.17 27.54 18.13
C LYS A 340 10.24 28.51 17.39
N ILE A 341 10.72 29.26 16.38
CA ILE A 341 9.90 30.27 15.69
C ILE A 341 9.01 29.63 14.62
N ASP A 342 9.56 28.75 13.79
CA ASP A 342 8.80 28.03 12.75
C ASP A 342 7.75 27.08 13.36
N GLU A 343 7.98 26.58 14.58
CA GLU A 343 7.07 25.67 15.26
C GLU A 343 5.67 26.28 15.51
N VAL A 344 5.57 27.59 15.78
CA VAL A 344 4.28 28.25 16.01
C VAL A 344 3.48 28.33 14.71
N ASP A 345 4.09 28.86 13.65
CA ASP A 345 3.45 28.99 12.34
C ASP A 345 3.10 27.61 11.74
N MET A 346 3.97 26.62 11.92
CA MET A 346 3.70 25.23 11.51
C MET A 346 2.53 24.63 12.29
N LYS A 347 2.40 24.92 13.58
CA LYS A 347 1.24 24.47 14.36
C LYS A 347 -0.06 25.12 13.89
N GLU A 348 -0.04 26.39 13.55
CA GLU A 348 -1.22 27.08 12.99
C GLU A 348 -1.65 26.49 11.65
N ILE A 349 -0.73 26.33 10.71
CA ILE A 349 -1.02 25.69 9.41
C ILE A 349 -1.46 24.22 9.61
N GLY A 350 -0.85 23.50 10.55
CA GLY A 350 -1.26 22.15 10.94
C GLY A 350 -2.72 22.10 11.37
N LYS A 351 -3.14 23.01 12.25
CA LYS A 351 -4.54 23.13 12.71
C LYS A 351 -5.51 23.46 11.58
N GLU A 352 -5.07 24.18 10.56
CA GLU A 352 -5.87 24.41 9.35
C GLU A 352 -6.01 23.14 8.51
N MET A 353 -4.91 22.43 8.26
CA MET A 353 -4.91 21.22 7.42
C MET A 353 -5.72 20.07 8.02
N ILE A 354 -5.68 19.86 9.34
CA ILE A 354 -6.44 18.76 9.98
C ILE A 354 -7.96 18.92 9.86
N LYS A 355 -8.47 20.13 9.58
CA LYS A 355 -9.91 20.35 9.35
C LYS A 355 -10.41 19.53 8.16
N HIS A 356 -9.57 19.36 7.15
CA HIS A 356 -9.87 18.54 5.97
C HIS A 356 -9.85 17.03 6.25
N CYS A 357 -9.33 16.60 7.40
CA CYS A 357 -9.36 15.21 7.83
C CYS A 357 -10.68 14.81 8.51
N GLY A 358 -11.57 15.77 8.81
CA GLY A 358 -12.91 15.50 9.35
C GLY A 358 -12.92 14.70 10.66
N GLY A 359 -11.85 14.77 11.45
CA GLY A 359 -11.68 13.98 12.68
C GLY A 359 -11.43 12.48 12.46
N LEU A 360 -11.18 12.04 11.22
CA LEU A 360 -10.96 10.63 10.90
C LEU A 360 -9.52 10.21 11.26
N PRO A 361 -9.33 9.22 12.16
CA PRO A 361 -8.01 8.80 12.61
C PRO A 361 -7.04 8.47 11.48
N LEU A 362 -7.45 7.68 10.47
CA LEU A 362 -6.53 7.31 9.38
C LEU A 362 -6.05 8.53 8.60
N ALA A 363 -6.94 9.47 8.28
CA ALA A 363 -6.57 10.67 7.52
C ALA A 363 -5.60 11.56 8.30
N LEU A 364 -5.81 11.71 9.61
CA LEU A 364 -4.89 12.44 10.50
C LEU A 364 -3.51 11.78 10.55
N LYS A 365 -3.45 10.44 10.65
CA LYS A 365 -2.20 9.68 10.62
C LYS A 365 -1.45 9.82 9.30
N VAL A 366 -2.18 9.74 8.18
CA VAL A 366 -1.62 9.91 6.84
C VAL A 366 -1.07 11.32 6.63
N LEU A 367 -1.83 12.36 7.03
CA LEU A 367 -1.37 13.75 6.95
C LEU A 367 -0.15 13.99 7.85
N GLY A 368 -0.17 13.46 9.08
CA GLY A 368 0.97 13.57 10.00
C GLY A 368 2.22 12.87 9.46
N GLY A 369 2.06 11.66 8.91
CA GLY A 369 3.15 10.90 8.30
C GLY A 369 3.70 11.54 7.03
N LEU A 370 2.88 12.24 6.25
CA LEU A 370 3.33 13.06 5.12
C LEU A 370 4.21 14.22 5.58
N LEU A 371 3.84 14.87 6.69
CA LEU A 371 4.49 16.08 7.19
C LEU A 371 5.70 15.81 8.09
N CYS A 372 5.84 14.61 8.66
CA CYS A 372 6.93 14.28 9.59
C CYS A 372 8.34 14.37 8.99
N LYS A 373 8.46 14.30 7.65
CA LYS A 373 9.71 14.50 6.89
C LYS A 373 9.84 15.91 6.27
N LYS A 374 8.93 16.84 6.60
CA LYS A 374 8.94 18.22 6.10
C LYS A 374 9.37 19.15 7.24
N TYR A 375 10.63 19.57 7.22
CA TYR A 375 11.25 20.31 8.34
C TYR A 375 11.08 21.83 8.27
N THR A 376 10.62 22.38 7.15
CA THR A 376 10.50 23.83 6.96
C THR A 376 9.06 24.28 6.78
N LEU A 377 8.76 25.51 7.22
CA LEU A 377 7.45 26.13 7.05
C LEU A 377 7.04 26.21 5.56
N ASN A 378 7.98 26.47 4.66
CA ASN A 378 7.71 26.53 3.21
C ASN A 378 7.26 25.17 2.66
N GLN A 379 7.84 24.08 3.13
CA GLN A 379 7.41 22.73 2.74
C GLN A 379 5.97 22.45 3.23
N TRP A 380 5.62 22.88 4.44
CA TRP A 380 4.25 22.77 4.97
C TRP A 380 3.26 23.63 4.18
N LYS A 381 3.62 24.87 3.87
CA LYS A 381 2.81 25.76 3.02
C LYS A 381 2.52 25.15 1.65
N LYS A 382 3.53 24.54 1.02
CA LYS A 382 3.36 23.85 -0.27
C LYS A 382 2.34 22.70 -0.18
N VAL A 383 2.41 21.87 0.87
CA VAL A 383 1.43 20.79 1.09
C VAL A 383 0.03 21.36 1.31
N HIS A 384 -0.09 22.42 2.12
CA HIS A 384 -1.36 23.10 2.38
C HIS A 384 -1.98 23.70 1.11
N GLU A 385 -1.17 24.28 0.22
CA GLU A 385 -1.62 24.78 -1.09
C GLU A 385 -2.08 23.64 -2.00
N ASN A 386 -1.32 22.55 -2.07
CA ASN A 386 -1.68 21.35 -2.84
C ASN A 386 -3.00 20.73 -2.36
N MET A 387 -3.29 20.80 -1.06
CA MET A 387 -4.53 20.32 -0.47
C MET A 387 -5.77 21.12 -0.91
N LYS A 388 -5.59 22.41 -1.20
CA LYS A 388 -6.65 23.31 -1.70
C LYS A 388 -6.89 23.16 -3.20
N ALA A 389 -5.97 22.54 -3.93
CA ALA A 389 -6.10 22.34 -5.37
C ALA A 389 -7.28 21.41 -5.68
N PRO A 390 -8.11 21.71 -6.70
CA PRO A 390 -9.17 20.80 -7.11
C PRO A 390 -8.57 19.49 -7.64
N ILE A 391 -8.67 18.41 -6.86
CA ILE A 391 -8.36 17.08 -7.40
C ILE A 391 -9.43 16.75 -8.45
N VAL A 392 -9.04 16.66 -9.73
CA VAL A 392 -9.87 16.17 -10.82
C VAL A 392 -10.05 14.66 -10.61
N ARG A 393 -11.28 14.20 -10.33
CA ARG A 393 -11.56 12.80 -9.95
C ARG A 393 -12.46 12.08 -10.94
N GLY A 394 -12.18 10.79 -11.18
CA GLY A 394 -13.14 9.83 -11.71
C GLY A 394 -14.22 9.51 -10.67
N THR A 395 -15.49 9.60 -11.05
CA THR A 395 -16.67 9.51 -10.17
C THR A 395 -17.11 8.08 -9.85
N GLY A 396 -16.19 7.14 -9.59
CA GLY A 396 -16.52 5.74 -9.28
C GLY A 396 -16.20 5.40 -7.82
N PHE A 397 -17.14 4.81 -7.07
CA PHE A 397 -16.93 4.03 -5.83
C PHE A 397 -16.35 4.69 -4.57
N VAL A 398 -16.58 5.98 -4.30
CA VAL A 398 -16.29 6.50 -2.95
C VAL A 398 -17.38 6.00 -2.01
N ASP A 399 -17.03 5.48 -0.83
CA ASP A 399 -18.00 5.28 0.26
C ASP A 399 -18.81 6.58 0.39
N ARG A 400 -20.13 6.52 0.11
CA ARG A 400 -21.00 7.70 0.11
C ARG A 400 -21.01 8.41 1.46
N ASN A 401 -20.54 7.74 2.51
CA ASN A 401 -20.49 8.22 3.88
C ASN A 401 -19.16 8.93 4.22
N VAL A 402 -18.12 8.87 3.37
CA VAL A 402 -16.83 9.53 3.63
C VAL A 402 -16.77 10.89 2.94
N ASN A 403 -16.44 11.93 3.70
CA ASN A 403 -16.30 13.30 3.19
C ASN A 403 -15.29 13.35 2.02
N ARG A 404 -15.64 14.10 0.96
CA ARG A 404 -14.75 14.37 -0.18
C ARG A 404 -13.38 14.88 0.29
N GLU A 405 -13.33 15.71 1.32
CA GLU A 405 -12.09 16.28 1.85
C GLU A 405 -11.14 15.23 2.44
N VAL A 406 -11.69 14.26 3.19
CA VAL A 406 -10.90 13.14 3.75
C VAL A 406 -10.23 12.36 2.64
N ASN A 407 -10.97 12.07 1.57
CA ASN A 407 -10.41 11.40 0.40
C ASN A 407 -9.33 12.25 -0.29
N ASN A 408 -9.40 13.59 -0.26
CA ASN A 408 -8.30 14.40 -0.80
C ASN A 408 -7.00 14.15 -0.04
N VAL A 409 -7.07 14.02 1.30
CA VAL A 409 -5.89 13.75 2.16
C VAL A 409 -5.20 12.45 1.76
N LEU A 410 -5.98 11.36 1.62
CA LEU A 410 -5.44 10.05 1.29
C LEU A 410 -4.87 9.98 -0.13
N TYR A 411 -5.44 10.73 -1.07
CA TYR A 411 -4.88 10.83 -2.42
C TYR A 411 -3.62 11.69 -2.46
N LEU A 412 -3.62 12.80 -1.72
CA LEU A 412 -2.47 13.71 -1.65
C LEU A 412 -1.23 12.99 -1.10
N SER A 413 -1.40 12.06 -0.15
CA SER A 413 -0.26 11.29 0.38
C SER A 413 0.43 10.46 -0.69
N PHE A 414 -0.33 9.88 -1.63
CA PHE A 414 0.23 9.21 -2.80
C PHE A 414 0.93 10.21 -3.72
N GLU A 415 0.30 11.33 -4.05
CA GLU A 415 0.87 12.32 -4.98
C GLU A 415 2.21 12.90 -4.48
N GLU A 416 2.36 13.05 -3.17
CA GLU A 416 3.58 13.54 -2.52
C GLU A 416 4.65 12.44 -2.30
N LEU A 417 4.40 11.18 -2.66
CA LEU A 417 5.43 10.15 -2.61
C LEU A 417 6.54 10.42 -3.65
N PRO A 418 7.80 10.13 -3.30
CA PRO A 418 8.87 9.95 -4.28
C PRO A 418 8.48 8.91 -5.35
N ALA A 419 8.96 9.09 -6.59
CA ALA A 419 8.60 8.23 -7.72
C ALA A 419 8.85 6.73 -7.47
N TYR A 420 9.96 6.38 -6.81
CA TYR A 420 10.28 4.99 -6.48
C TYR A 420 9.28 4.37 -5.48
N LEU A 421 8.82 5.13 -4.47
CA LEU A 421 7.80 4.67 -3.54
C LEU A 421 6.41 4.59 -4.17
N LYS A 422 6.11 5.42 -5.17
CA LYS A 422 4.86 5.30 -5.93
C LYS A 422 4.76 3.93 -6.58
N GLN A 423 5.82 3.45 -7.23
CA GLN A 423 5.82 2.10 -7.81
C GLN A 423 5.68 1.01 -6.77
N CYS A 424 6.43 1.11 -5.66
CA CYS A 424 6.32 0.16 -4.55
C CYS A 424 4.87 0.05 -4.05
N PHE A 425 4.23 1.21 -3.83
CA PHE A 425 2.85 1.28 -3.34
C PHE A 425 1.85 0.74 -4.35
N LEU A 426 1.98 1.09 -5.64
CA LEU A 426 1.08 0.58 -6.70
C LEU A 426 1.24 -0.92 -6.92
N TYR A 427 2.43 -1.48 -6.73
CA TYR A 427 2.64 -2.92 -6.84
C TYR A 427 1.78 -3.72 -5.85
N LEU A 428 1.48 -3.12 -4.69
CA LEU A 428 0.61 -3.73 -3.70
C LEU A 428 -0.83 -3.94 -4.19
N ALA A 429 -1.27 -3.23 -5.23
CA ALA A 429 -2.57 -3.43 -5.88
C ALA A 429 -2.72 -4.82 -6.50
N SER A 430 -1.61 -5.50 -6.79
CA SER A 430 -1.58 -6.85 -7.38
C SER A 430 -1.96 -7.94 -6.38
N PHE A 431 -2.00 -7.62 -5.08
CA PHE A 431 -2.34 -8.57 -4.03
C PHE A 431 -3.86 -8.55 -3.74
N PRO A 432 -4.43 -9.71 -3.33
CA PRO A 432 -5.81 -9.78 -2.90
C PRO A 432 -6.10 -8.86 -1.72
N GLU A 433 -7.38 -8.57 -1.50
CA GLU A 433 -7.85 -7.83 -0.33
C GLU A 433 -7.52 -8.60 0.96
N ASP A 434 -7.16 -7.86 2.01
CA ASP A 434 -6.80 -8.37 3.35
C ASP A 434 -5.66 -9.41 3.35
N TYR A 435 -4.91 -9.50 2.24
CA TYR A 435 -3.81 -10.43 2.10
C TYR A 435 -2.61 -9.93 2.92
N LYS A 436 -2.16 -10.74 3.88
CA LYS A 436 -0.91 -10.52 4.61
C LYS A 436 0.27 -10.82 3.71
N ILE A 437 0.85 -9.78 3.11
CA ILE A 437 1.97 -9.89 2.17
C ILE A 437 3.25 -10.23 2.93
N ASN A 438 3.86 -11.38 2.63
CA ASN A 438 5.17 -11.71 3.17
C ASN A 438 6.24 -10.76 2.60
N VAL A 439 6.92 -10.05 3.49
CA VAL A 439 7.80 -8.93 3.10
C VAL A 439 9.04 -9.46 2.38
N GLU A 440 9.56 -10.63 2.76
CA GLU A 440 10.72 -11.26 2.10
C GLU A 440 10.39 -11.56 0.63
N THR A 441 9.25 -12.20 0.39
CA THR A 441 8.76 -12.49 -0.95
C THR A 441 8.53 -11.21 -1.77
N LEU A 442 7.89 -10.20 -1.16
CA LEU A 442 7.67 -8.89 -1.79
C LEU A 442 8.99 -8.23 -2.21
N SER A 443 10.04 -8.33 -1.39
CA SER A 443 11.34 -7.73 -1.71
C SER A 443 11.96 -8.33 -2.97
N TYR A 444 11.80 -9.64 -3.20
CA TYR A 444 12.23 -10.27 -4.44
C TYR A 444 11.36 -9.89 -5.63
N TYR A 445 10.04 -9.72 -5.44
CA TYR A 445 9.17 -9.23 -6.49
C TYR A 445 9.56 -7.82 -6.94
N TRP A 446 9.75 -6.88 -5.99
CA TRP A 446 10.23 -5.54 -6.32
C TRP A 446 11.61 -5.53 -7.00
N ALA A 447 12.51 -6.42 -6.59
CA ALA A 447 13.79 -6.57 -7.26
C ALA A 447 13.64 -7.09 -8.69
N ALA A 448 12.78 -8.09 -8.91
CA ALA A 448 12.52 -8.67 -10.23
C ALA A 448 11.91 -7.66 -11.20
N GLU A 449 11.00 -6.81 -10.71
CA GLU A 449 10.35 -5.74 -11.49
C GLU A 449 11.27 -4.52 -11.71
N GLY A 450 12.50 -4.55 -11.19
CA GLY A 450 13.44 -3.43 -11.28
C GLY A 450 12.98 -2.17 -10.55
N ILE A 451 12.10 -2.31 -9.55
CA ILE A 451 11.65 -1.20 -8.69
C ILE A 451 12.78 -0.77 -7.75
N LEU A 452 13.61 -1.72 -7.30
CA LEU A 452 14.82 -1.44 -6.53
C LEU A 452 15.94 -1.04 -7.50
N MET A 453 16.44 0.20 -7.42
CA MET A 453 17.43 0.70 -8.36
C MET A 453 18.83 0.20 -8.02
N ALA A 454 19.67 -0.07 -9.03
CA ALA A 454 21.03 -0.60 -8.83
C ALA A 454 21.91 0.28 -7.92
N MET A 455 21.64 1.59 -7.87
CA MET A 455 22.35 2.55 -7.01
C MET A 455 21.98 2.40 -5.52
N ASP A 456 20.88 1.73 -5.20
CA ASP A 456 20.40 1.57 -3.83
C ASP A 456 21.16 0.47 -3.07
N PHE A 457 21.90 -0.38 -3.79
CA PHE A 457 22.55 -1.58 -3.28
C PHE A 457 24.01 -1.36 -2.83
N ASP A 458 24.36 -0.20 -2.24
CA ASP A 458 25.73 0.16 -1.78
C ASP A 458 26.29 -0.83 -0.72
N GLY A 459 26.61 -2.06 -1.13
CA GLY A 459 26.86 -3.21 -0.27
C GLY A 459 25.60 -3.85 0.36
N ALA A 460 24.42 -3.24 0.22
CA ALA A 460 23.17 -3.71 0.82
C ALA A 460 22.52 -4.86 0.04
N SER A 461 21.84 -5.74 0.75
CA SER A 461 21.00 -6.80 0.18
C SER A 461 19.66 -6.27 -0.34
N ILE A 462 19.02 -7.00 -1.27
CA ILE A 462 17.63 -6.76 -1.72
C ILE A 462 16.69 -6.51 -0.54
N ARG A 463 16.87 -7.33 0.50
CA ARG A 463 16.06 -7.28 1.69
C ARG A 463 16.23 -5.97 2.46
N GLU A 464 17.46 -5.51 2.65
CA GLU A 464 17.75 -4.27 3.38
C GLU A 464 17.24 -3.03 2.64
N VAL A 465 17.40 -3.00 1.31
CA VAL A 465 16.85 -1.91 0.47
C VAL A 465 15.32 -1.88 0.57
N ALA A 466 14.67 -3.04 0.42
CA ALA A 466 13.21 -3.13 0.52
C ALA A 466 12.69 -2.76 1.91
N ASP A 467 13.37 -3.19 2.99
CA ASP A 467 13.02 -2.81 4.36
C ASP A 467 13.06 -1.27 4.53
N GLY A 468 14.03 -0.58 3.92
CA GLY A 468 14.10 0.88 3.92
C GLY A 468 12.91 1.55 3.21
N TYR A 469 12.50 1.02 2.05
CA TYR A 469 11.33 1.51 1.31
C TYR A 469 10.02 1.25 2.06
N ILE A 470 9.91 0.11 2.75
CA ILE A 470 8.75 -0.23 3.57
C ILE A 470 8.67 0.64 4.81
N GLU A 471 9.80 0.88 5.47
CA GLU A 471 9.91 1.83 6.59
C GLU A 471 9.38 3.22 6.20
N GLU A 472 9.68 3.68 4.99
CA GLU A 472 9.18 4.95 4.45
C GLU A 472 7.65 4.96 4.30
N LEU A 473 7.05 3.89 3.77
CA LEU A 473 5.60 3.76 3.61
C LEU A 473 4.88 3.63 4.96
N VAL A 474 5.46 2.88 5.90
CA VAL A 474 4.96 2.71 7.28
C VAL A 474 4.99 4.05 8.02
N LYS A 475 6.09 4.79 7.97
CA LYS A 475 6.20 6.14 8.57
C LYS A 475 5.18 7.13 8.02
N ARG A 476 4.75 6.96 6.77
CA ARG A 476 3.69 7.75 6.13
C ARG A 476 2.28 7.24 6.43
N ASN A 477 2.14 6.18 7.24
CA ASN A 477 0.88 5.52 7.58
C ASN A 477 0.08 5.07 6.34
N MET A 478 0.76 4.73 5.25
CA MET A 478 0.12 4.26 4.01
C MET A 478 -0.06 2.74 3.98
N VAL A 479 0.72 2.02 4.79
CA VAL A 479 0.72 0.56 4.93
C VAL A 479 0.80 0.21 6.41
N ILE A 480 0.24 -0.95 6.76
CA ILE A 480 0.34 -1.57 8.08
C ILE A 480 1.38 -2.68 7.98
N SER A 481 2.25 -2.82 8.97
CA SER A 481 3.29 -3.85 8.97
C SER A 481 3.37 -4.55 10.32
N GLU A 482 3.58 -5.86 10.32
CA GLU A 482 3.94 -6.62 11.52
C GLU A 482 5.44 -6.90 11.49
N ARG A 483 6.08 -6.82 12.66
CA ARG A 483 7.52 -7.12 12.81
C ARG A 483 7.70 -8.39 13.62
N ASP A 484 8.72 -9.16 13.28
CA ASP A 484 9.15 -10.29 14.09
C ASP A 484 9.68 -9.79 15.45
N VAL A 485 9.18 -10.39 16.54
CA VAL A 485 9.45 -9.93 17.91
C VAL A 485 10.93 -10.04 18.29
N LYS A 486 11.68 -10.95 17.67
CA LYS A 486 13.08 -11.23 18.04
C LYS A 486 14.07 -10.41 17.21
N THR A 487 13.81 -10.29 15.93
CA THR A 487 14.69 -9.66 14.94
C THR A 487 14.30 -8.22 14.65
N PHE A 488 13.10 -7.81 15.04
CA PHE A 488 12.49 -6.50 14.74
C PHE A 488 12.39 -6.19 13.23
N ARG A 489 12.60 -7.19 12.37
CA ARG A 489 12.43 -7.04 10.93
C ARG A 489 10.96 -7.08 10.57
N PHE A 490 10.59 -6.36 9.53
CA PHE A 490 9.27 -6.49 8.93
C PHE A 490 9.06 -7.94 8.48
N GLU A 491 7.92 -8.53 8.84
CA GLU A 491 7.58 -9.91 8.47
C GLU A 491 6.42 -9.91 7.46
N THR A 492 5.36 -9.18 7.79
CA THR A 492 4.17 -9.02 6.95
C THR A 492 3.83 -7.57 6.70
N LEU A 493 3.20 -7.29 5.56
CA LEU A 493 2.71 -6.00 5.13
C LEU A 493 1.25 -6.13 4.69
N GLU A 494 0.43 -5.13 5.00
CA GLU A 494 -0.99 -5.08 4.66
C GLU A 494 -1.40 -3.65 4.30
N LEU A 495 -2.34 -3.52 3.37
CA LEU A 495 -2.96 -2.23 3.07
C LEU A 495 -4.25 -2.10 3.87
N HIS A 496 -4.40 -1.00 4.61
CA HIS A 496 -5.73 -0.64 5.11
C HIS A 496 -6.67 -0.44 3.91
N ASP A 497 -7.89 -0.94 3.97
CA ASP A 497 -8.84 -0.97 2.85
C ASP A 497 -9.10 0.41 2.22
N MET A 498 -9.10 1.52 2.98
CA MET A 498 -9.17 2.86 2.37
C MET A 498 -7.90 3.23 1.57
N MET A 499 -6.71 2.83 2.05
CA MET A 499 -5.47 3.01 1.29
C MET A 499 -5.39 2.04 0.11
N ARG A 500 -6.00 0.86 0.22
CA ARG A 500 -6.17 -0.08 -0.89
C ARG A 500 -7.05 0.51 -1.99
N GLU A 501 -8.15 1.17 -1.64
CA GLU A 501 -8.99 1.90 -2.62
C GLU A 501 -8.20 2.98 -3.36
N VAL A 502 -7.36 3.74 -2.64
CA VAL A 502 -6.43 4.71 -3.26
C VAL A 502 -5.43 4.01 -4.18
N CYS A 503 -4.82 2.93 -3.70
CA CYS A 503 -3.84 2.14 -4.44
C CYS A 503 -4.41 1.60 -5.75
N LEU A 504 -5.56 0.92 -5.70
CA LEU A 504 -6.21 0.33 -6.87
C LEU A 504 -6.59 1.37 -7.92
N ARG A 505 -7.19 2.49 -7.49
CA ARG A 505 -7.58 3.54 -8.44
C ARG A 505 -6.38 4.25 -9.03
N LYS A 506 -5.33 4.48 -8.24
CA LYS A 506 -4.09 5.03 -8.78
C LYS A 506 -3.45 4.05 -9.74
N ALA A 507 -3.48 2.77 -9.44
CA ALA A 507 -2.97 1.75 -10.34
C ALA A 507 -3.76 1.71 -11.66
N GLU A 508 -5.09 1.84 -11.60
CA GLU A 508 -5.95 1.95 -12.79
C GLU A 508 -5.69 3.26 -13.57
N GLU A 509 -5.64 4.41 -12.89
CA GLU A 509 -5.30 5.72 -13.49
C GLU A 509 -3.92 5.70 -14.19
N GLU A 510 -2.99 4.93 -13.65
CA GLU A 510 -1.61 4.79 -14.15
C GLU A 510 -1.46 3.68 -15.20
N ASN A 511 -2.51 2.90 -15.47
CA ASN A 511 -2.47 1.64 -16.24
C ASN A 511 -1.42 0.64 -15.70
N PHE A 512 -1.22 0.60 -14.39
CA PHE A 512 -0.26 -0.26 -13.71
C PHE A 512 -0.78 -1.70 -13.54
N VAL A 513 -2.07 -1.87 -13.25
CA VAL A 513 -2.76 -3.19 -13.23
C VAL A 513 -4.13 -3.06 -13.88
N GLN A 514 -4.56 -4.11 -14.57
CA GLN A 514 -5.92 -4.24 -15.06
C GLN A 514 -6.74 -5.05 -14.05
N THR A 515 -7.72 -4.41 -13.41
CA THR A 515 -8.68 -5.09 -12.55
C THR A 515 -9.76 -5.73 -13.41
N THR A 516 -9.68 -7.04 -13.63
CA THR A 516 -10.81 -7.78 -14.20
C THR A 516 -11.84 -8.01 -13.10
N ALA A 517 -12.99 -7.35 -13.20
CA ALA A 517 -14.13 -7.65 -12.33
C ALA A 517 -14.58 -9.10 -12.57
N ASN A 518 -14.53 -9.93 -11.52
CA ASN A 518 -15.22 -11.22 -11.51
C ASN A 518 -16.67 -11.04 -11.08
#